data_AF-A0A6P0C3W4-F1
#
_entry.id   AF-A0A6P0C3W4-F1
#
_cell.length_a   1.000
_cell.length_b   1.000
_cell.length_c   1.000
_cell.angle_alpha   90.00
_cell.angle_beta   90.00
_cell.angle_gamma   90.00
#
_symmetry.space_group_name_H-M   'P 1'
#
loop_
_entity.id
_entity.type
_entity.pdbx_description
1 polymer ?
#
loop_
_entity_poly.entity_id
_entity_poly.type
_entity_poly.pdbx_seq_one_letter_code
_entity_poly.pdbx_strand_id
1 'polypeptide(L)'
;MHILLRSTLALSVLGMAACDEIAVANDPEALAELRGQKTCVAAVAKETGASGVALNTTIPIVELNRFIVDVPNAASWTCVTDQNGKAIEIVERRTG
;
A
#
# COMPACT_ATOMS: atom_id res chain seq x y z
N MET A 1 -1.36 39.78 15.70
CA MET A 1 -1.37 39.11 14.37
C MET A 1 -0.46 37.87 14.45
N HIS A 2 -0.96 36.77 15.05
CA HIS A 2 -0.15 35.57 15.37
C HIS A 2 -0.71 34.27 14.74
N ILE A 3 -1.68 34.40 13.83
CA ILE A 3 -2.45 33.25 13.30
C ILE A 3 -1.75 32.59 12.10
N LEU A 4 -0.74 33.24 11.50
CA LEU A 4 -0.12 32.77 10.25
C LEU A 4 1.05 31.80 10.44
N LEU A 5 1.58 31.64 11.66
CA LEU A 5 2.76 30.79 11.90
C LEU A 5 2.44 29.30 12.04
N ARG A 6 1.17 28.94 12.28
CA ARG A 6 0.74 27.54 12.43
C ARG A 6 0.44 26.84 11.11
N SER A 7 0.20 27.58 10.03
CA SER A 7 -0.22 27.01 8.74
C SER A 7 0.93 26.51 7.87
N THR A 8 2.19 26.83 8.18
CA THR A 8 3.35 26.38 7.42
C THR A 8 3.84 24.98 7.82
N LEU A 9 3.55 24.51 9.04
CA LEU A 9 3.96 23.17 9.48
C LEU A 9 3.10 22.04 8.90
N ALA A 10 1.87 22.31 8.48
CA ALA A 10 1.00 21.28 7.91
C ALA A 10 1.42 20.86 6.49
N LEU A 11 2.13 21.73 5.76
CA LEU A 11 2.50 21.48 4.37
C LEU A 11 3.72 20.56 4.22
N SER A 12 4.63 20.55 5.19
CA SER A 12 5.84 19.71 5.18
C SER A 12 5.57 18.23 5.45
N VAL A 13 4.41 17.87 6.02
CA VAL A 13 4.05 16.48 6.32
C VAL A 13 3.49 15.75 5.10
N LEU A 14 2.80 16.46 4.19
CA LEU A 14 2.22 15.88 2.97
C LEU A 14 3.28 15.44 1.94
N GLY A 15 4.50 15.97 2.02
CA GLY A 15 5.58 15.63 1.09
C GLY A 15 6.11 14.20 1.26
N MET A 16 6.09 13.64 2.48
CA MET A 16 6.80 12.40 2.77
C MET A 16 6.17 11.15 2.11
N ALA A 17 4.84 11.11 1.98
CA ALA A 17 4.15 9.96 1.39
C ALA A 17 4.31 9.87 -0.14
N ALA A 18 4.62 10.99 -0.81
CA ALA A 18 4.84 11.08 -2.25
C ALA A 18 6.31 10.92 -2.64
N CYS A 19 7.25 11.05 -1.69
CA CYS A 19 8.68 10.91 -1.97
C CYS A 19 9.03 9.56 -2.62
N ASP A 20 8.38 8.47 -2.19
CA ASP A 20 8.63 7.16 -2.77
C ASP A 20 8.19 7.08 -4.24
N GLU A 21 7.04 7.67 -4.59
CA GLU A 21 6.55 7.69 -5.97
C GLU A 21 7.46 8.55 -6.86
N ILE A 22 7.99 9.66 -6.33
CA ILE A 22 8.94 10.52 -7.03
C ILE A 22 10.26 9.79 -7.29
N ALA A 23 10.74 9.00 -6.33
CA ALA A 23 11.98 8.24 -6.45
C ALA A 23 11.95 7.23 -7.61
N VAL A 24 10.77 6.70 -7.94
CA VAL A 24 10.55 5.75 -9.04
C VAL A 24 9.77 6.35 -10.22
N ALA A 25 9.57 7.67 -10.26
CA ALA A 25 8.67 8.30 -11.24
C ALA A 25 9.09 8.09 -12.71
N ASN A 26 10.36 7.82 -12.96
CA ASN A 26 10.91 7.55 -14.30
C ASN A 26 10.81 6.08 -14.70
N ASP A 27 10.36 5.20 -13.80
CA ASP A 27 10.16 3.77 -14.02
C ASP A 27 8.67 3.44 -13.81
N PRO A 28 7.88 3.36 -14.90
CA PRO A 28 6.45 3.10 -14.82
C PRO A 28 6.11 1.77 -14.13
N GLU A 29 6.97 0.76 -14.25
CA GLU A 29 6.75 -0.58 -13.69
C GLU A 29 6.98 -0.55 -12.18
N ALA A 30 8.10 0.04 -11.74
CA ALA A 30 8.38 0.24 -10.33
C ALA A 30 7.34 1.15 -9.65
N LEU A 31 6.82 2.14 -10.36
CA LEU A 31 5.75 3.00 -9.86
C LEU A 31 4.42 2.23 -9.70
N ALA A 32 4.05 1.40 -10.67
CA ALA A 32 2.87 0.55 -10.58
C ALA A 32 3.00 -0.47 -9.44
N GLU A 33 4.18 -1.06 -9.26
CA GLU A 33 4.43 -1.98 -8.16
C GLU A 33 4.28 -1.29 -6.80
N LEU A 34 4.94 -0.14 -6.60
CA LEU A 34 4.84 0.65 -5.38
C LEU A 34 3.40 1.06 -5.05
N ARG A 35 2.62 1.44 -6.06
CA ARG A 35 1.20 1.72 -5.91
C ARG A 35 0.41 0.48 -5.55
N GLY A 36 0.70 -0.65 -6.18
CA GLY A 36 0.07 -1.92 -5.91
C GLY A 36 0.26 -2.35 -4.45
N GLN A 37 1.51 -2.28 -3.99
CA GLN A 37 1.89 -2.47 -2.60
C GLN A 37 1.05 -1.59 -1.64
N LYS A 38 1.00 -0.28 -1.88
CA LYS A 38 0.25 0.68 -1.04
C LYS A 38 -1.26 0.44 -1.06
N THR A 39 -1.85 0.25 -2.24
CA THR A 39 -3.30 0.09 -2.37
C THR A 39 -3.79 -1.26 -1.85
N CYS A 40 -2.99 -2.31 -1.97
CA CYS A 40 -3.33 -3.62 -1.41
C CYS A 40 -3.33 -3.63 0.11
N VAL A 41 -2.31 -3.04 0.76
CA VAL A 41 -2.30 -2.87 2.22
C VAL A 41 -3.51 -2.05 2.67
N ALA A 42 -3.81 -0.95 1.97
CA ALA A 42 -4.96 -0.11 2.28
C ALA A 42 -6.30 -0.84 2.11
N ALA A 43 -6.46 -1.64 1.05
CA ALA A 43 -7.67 -2.41 0.79
C ALA A 43 -7.94 -3.45 1.89
N VAL A 44 -6.91 -4.23 2.26
CA VAL A 44 -7.03 -5.25 3.30
C VAL A 44 -7.24 -4.62 4.68
N ALA A 45 -6.54 -3.53 5.01
CA ALA A 45 -6.76 -2.80 6.26
C ALA A 45 -8.20 -2.25 6.36
N LYS A 46 -8.74 -1.75 5.24
CA LYS A 46 -10.13 -1.29 5.18
C LYS A 46 -11.13 -2.43 5.37
N GLU A 47 -10.90 -3.58 4.73
CA GLU A 47 -11.80 -4.74 4.80
C GLU A 47 -11.81 -5.36 6.20
N THR A 48 -10.64 -5.48 6.82
CA THR A 48 -10.49 -6.17 8.11
C THR A 48 -10.65 -5.26 9.33
N GLY A 49 -10.50 -3.94 9.16
CA GLY A 49 -10.43 -2.98 10.26
C GLY A 49 -9.18 -3.12 11.14
N ALA A 50 -8.20 -3.92 10.73
CA ALA A 50 -7.00 -4.18 11.50
C ALA A 50 -5.96 -3.06 11.35
N SER A 51 -5.21 -2.82 12.43
CA SER A 51 -3.98 -2.03 12.39
C SER A 51 -2.76 -2.95 12.18
N GLY A 52 -1.66 -2.40 11.65
CA GLY A 52 -0.43 -3.18 11.44
C GLY A 52 -0.49 -4.15 10.26
N VAL A 53 -1.44 -3.96 9.34
CA VAL A 53 -1.49 -4.68 8.06
C VAL A 53 -0.25 -4.36 7.24
N ALA A 54 0.42 -5.37 6.70
CA ALA A 54 1.69 -5.21 5.99
C ALA A 54 1.82 -6.23 4.86
N LEU A 55 2.72 -5.95 3.91
CA LEU A 55 3.06 -6.92 2.86
C LEU A 55 3.84 -8.08 3.43
N ASN A 56 3.50 -9.28 2.99
CA ASN A 56 4.28 -10.47 3.24
C ASN A 56 5.36 -10.60 2.17
N THR A 57 6.61 -10.34 2.55
CA THR A 57 7.78 -10.46 1.67
C THR A 57 8.48 -11.82 1.78
N THR A 58 7.95 -12.73 2.61
CA THR A 58 8.53 -14.06 2.84
C THR A 58 7.99 -15.09 1.86
N ILE A 59 6.72 -14.93 1.43
CA ILE A 59 6.11 -15.79 0.42
C ILE A 59 6.48 -15.25 -0.96
N PRO A 60 7.22 -16.03 -1.79
CA PRO A 60 7.55 -15.58 -3.13
C PRO A 60 6.30 -15.55 -4.01
N ILE A 61 6.14 -14.46 -4.75
CA ILE A 61 5.07 -14.28 -5.74
C ILE A 61 5.74 -14.14 -7.11
N VAL A 62 5.31 -14.96 -8.07
CA VAL A 62 5.86 -14.95 -9.44
C VAL A 62 4.98 -14.16 -10.41
N GLU A 63 3.70 -13.96 -10.06
CA GLU A 63 2.78 -13.17 -10.86
C GLU A 63 2.93 -11.67 -10.57
N LEU A 64 3.03 -10.88 -11.64
CA LEU A 64 2.91 -9.43 -11.56
C LEU A 64 1.53 -9.03 -11.03
N ASN A 65 1.47 -7.84 -10.42
CA ASN A 65 0.23 -7.25 -9.90
C ASN A 65 -0.48 -8.11 -8.83
N ARG A 66 0.27 -8.96 -8.13
CA ARG A 66 -0.25 -9.81 -7.06
C ARG A 66 0.60 -9.63 -5.81
N PHE A 67 -0.07 -9.45 -4.68
CA PHE A 67 0.56 -9.20 -3.39
C PHE A 67 -0.05 -10.09 -2.32
N ILE A 68 0.77 -10.58 -1.40
CA ILE A 68 0.30 -11.20 -0.16
C ILE A 68 0.38 -10.16 0.94
N VAL A 69 -0.70 -10.02 1.70
CA VAL A 69 -0.83 -9.04 2.77
C VAL A 69 -1.15 -9.77 4.06
N ASP A 70 -0.33 -9.58 5.08
CA ASP A 70 -0.52 -10.16 6.40
C ASP A 70 -1.34 -9.22 7.29
N VAL A 71 -2.18 -9.84 8.11
CA VAL A 71 -2.99 -9.16 9.12
C VAL A 71 -2.61 -9.75 10.49
N PRO A 72 -2.25 -8.94 11.49
CA PRO A 72 -1.86 -9.45 12.80
C PRO A 72 -2.92 -10.34 13.43
N ASN A 73 -2.53 -11.54 13.86
CA ASN A 73 -3.41 -12.56 14.48
C ASN A 73 -4.60 -13.02 13.62
N ALA A 74 -4.53 -12.85 12.29
CA ALA A 74 -5.58 -13.27 11.37
C ALA A 74 -4.97 -13.93 10.12
N ALA A 75 -5.84 -14.39 9.21
CA ALA A 75 -5.42 -14.96 7.94
C ALA A 75 -4.74 -13.90 7.06
N SER A 76 -3.80 -14.35 6.23
CA SER A 76 -3.23 -13.52 5.16
C SER A 76 -4.21 -13.37 4.00
N TRP A 77 -3.99 -12.35 3.19
CA TRP A 77 -4.85 -11.99 2.07
C TRP A 77 -4.05 -11.99 0.78
N THR A 78 -4.66 -12.45 -0.30
CA THR A 78 -4.14 -12.21 -1.65
C THR A 78 -4.82 -10.97 -2.19
N CYS A 79 -4.04 -10.03 -2.72
CA CYS A 79 -4.54 -8.85 -3.40
C CYS A 79 -4.07 -8.85 -4.85
N VAL A 80 -4.95 -8.43 -5.76
CA VAL A 80 -4.64 -8.25 -7.19
C VAL A 80 -4.88 -6.80 -7.57
N THR A 81 -3.98 -6.25 -8.40
CA THR A 81 -4.04 -4.89 -8.90
C THR A 81 -4.24 -4.83 -10.40
N ASP A 82 -4.70 -3.68 -10.90
CA ASP A 82 -4.58 -3.36 -12.31
C ASP A 82 -3.13 -2.97 -12.68
N GLN A 83 -2.90 -2.66 -13.96
CA GLN A 83 -1.59 -2.27 -14.49
C GLN A 83 -1.05 -0.95 -13.92
N ASN A 84 -1.89 -0.15 -13.26
CA ASN A 84 -1.49 1.11 -12.64
C ASN A 84 -1.22 0.96 -11.14
N GLY A 85 -1.31 -0.26 -10.60
CA GLY A 85 -1.14 -0.54 -9.18
C GLY A 85 -2.36 -0.21 -8.33
N LYS A 86 -3.56 -0.12 -8.91
CA LYS A 86 -4.80 0.02 -8.13
C LYS A 86 -5.36 -1.36 -7.79
N ALA A 87 -5.56 -1.62 -6.50
CA ALA A 87 -6.24 -2.84 -6.05
C ALA A 87 -7.64 -2.98 -6.68
N ILE A 88 -7.92 -4.16 -7.23
CA ILE A 88 -9.20 -4.52 -7.87
C ILE A 88 -9.86 -5.73 -7.22
N GLU A 89 -9.09 -6.57 -6.52
CA GLU A 89 -9.60 -7.76 -5.85
C GLU A 89 -8.77 -8.06 -4.59
N ILE A 90 -9.45 -8.48 -3.52
CA ILE A 90 -8.83 -9.05 -2.33
C ILE A 90 -9.56 -10.33 -1.96
N VAL A 91 -8.79 -11.37 -1.59
CA VAL A 91 -9.33 -12.68 -1.20
C VAL A 91 -8.59 -13.16 0.04
N GLU A 92 -9.34 -13.44 1.10
CA GLU A 92 -8.80 -14.06 2.31
C GLU A 92 -8.24 -15.44 1.98
N ARG A 93 -6.99 -15.69 2.37
CA ARG A 93 -6.36 -16.98 2.16
C ARG A 93 -6.80 -17.90 3.28
N ARG A 94 -7.66 -18.84 2.94
CA ARG A 94 -7.91 -20.00 3.80
C ARG A 94 -6.78 -21.00 3.60
N THR A 95 -5.67 -20.79 4.28
CA THR A 95 -4.73 -21.88 4.54
C THR A 95 -5.44 -22.87 5.45
N GLY A 96 -5.67 -24.09 4.95
CA GLY A 96 -6.18 -25.22 5.72
C GLY A 96 -5.15 -25.77 6.69
#